data_AF-A0A6H5JWZ5-F1
#
_entry.id   AF-A0A6H5JWZ5-F1
#
_cell.length_a   1.000
_cell.length_b   1.000
_cell.length_c   1.000
_cell.angle_alpha   90.00
_cell.angle_beta   90.00
_cell.angle_gamma   90.00
#
_symmetry.space_group_name_H-M   'P 1'
#
loop_
_entity.id
_entity.type
_entity.pdbx_description
1 polymer ?
#
loop_
_entity_poly.entity_id
_entity_poly.type
_entity_poly.pdbx_seq_one_letter_code
_entity_poly.pdbx_strand_id
1 'polypeptide(L)'
;MNVADLAIEAQMKAEQDHESRNVFAIEGTKLVIHKRTKINHFTQIYELDKEKITDGRSGPKHCMVSLRNPGCLDGLVLTTSMPTAQGQMHLVETRQLLDKGHVHAQELHLSNLTTGARCVTKRTWVRVAVTPLDQESVLQEMNLQP
;
A
#
# COMPACT_ATOMS: atom_id res chain seq x y z
N MET A 1 8.17 14.23 21.35
CA MET A 1 8.02 13.46 20.10
C MET A 1 6.52 13.33 19.86
N ASN A 2 6.01 13.78 18.70
CA ASN A 2 4.57 13.76 18.48
C ASN A 2 4.11 12.31 18.17
N VAL A 3 2.82 12.01 18.33
CA VAL A 3 2.28 10.65 18.16
C VAL A 3 2.45 10.13 16.71
N ALA A 4 2.46 11.02 15.73
CA ALA A 4 2.71 10.64 14.34
C ALA A 4 4.17 10.24 14.12
N ASP A 5 5.13 10.93 14.73
CA ASP A 5 6.55 10.57 14.70
C ASP A 5 6.75 9.18 15.32
N LEU A 6 6.10 8.89 16.45
CA LEU A 6 6.14 7.58 17.10
C LEU A 6 5.54 6.46 16.24
N ALA A 7 4.44 6.74 15.53
CA ALA A 7 3.82 5.77 14.62
C ALA A 7 4.69 5.50 13.38
N ILE A 8 5.33 6.55 12.84
CA ILE A 8 6.26 6.44 11.72
C ILE A 8 7.52 5.68 12.14
N GLU A 9 8.10 6.00 13.30
CA GLU A 9 9.26 5.30 13.84
C GLU A 9 8.97 3.83 14.14
N ALA A 10 7.80 3.52 14.72
CA ALA A 10 7.39 2.14 14.97
C ALA A 10 7.20 1.35 13.66
N GLN A 11 6.58 1.97 12.64
CA GLN A 11 6.42 1.38 11.30
C GLN A 11 7.79 1.15 10.65
N MET A 12 8.68 2.14 10.68
CA MET A 12 10.04 2.03 10.14
C MET A 12 10.85 0.95 10.84
N LYS A 13 10.79 0.89 12.17
CA LYS A 13 11.47 -0.13 12.97
C LYS A 13 10.94 -1.53 12.67
N ALA A 14 9.62 -1.71 12.58
CA ALA A 14 9.02 -2.99 12.20
C ALA A 14 9.41 -3.43 10.78
N GLU A 15 9.54 -2.48 9.84
CA GLU A 15 10.00 -2.76 8.47
C GLU A 15 11.52 -3.02 8.38
N GLN A 16 12.32 -2.47 9.29
CA GLN A 16 13.77 -2.73 9.38
C GLN A 16 14.08 -4.06 10.07
N ASP A 17 13.32 -4.39 11.10
CA ASP A 17 13.54 -5.61 11.88
C ASP A 17 13.12 -6.86 11.09
N HIS A 18 12.25 -6.73 10.07
CA HIS A 18 11.72 -7.85 9.29
C HIS A 18 11.56 -7.54 7.80
N GLU A 19 12.08 -8.43 6.95
CA GLU A 19 11.87 -8.35 5.49
C GLU A 19 10.38 -8.32 5.17
N SER A 20 9.96 -7.27 4.45
CA SER A 20 8.61 -7.16 3.90
C SER A 20 8.62 -7.52 2.41
N ARG A 21 7.72 -8.39 1.99
CA ARG A 21 7.57 -8.80 0.59
C ARG A 21 6.19 -8.40 0.10
N ASN A 22 6.14 -7.77 -1.06
CA ASN A 22 4.87 -7.37 -1.66
C ASN A 22 4.79 -7.89 -3.09
N VAL A 23 3.63 -8.40 -3.48
CA VAL A 23 3.32 -8.75 -4.86
C VAL A 23 2.23 -7.80 -5.35
N PHE A 24 2.49 -7.18 -6.50
CA PHE A 24 1.54 -6.32 -7.19
C PHE A 24 1.26 -6.95 -8.54
N ALA A 25 -0.01 -7.23 -8.82
CA ALA A 25 -0.46 -7.75 -10.10
C ALA A 25 -1.58 -6.86 -10.63
N ILE A 26 -1.49 -6.47 -11.90
CA ILE A 26 -2.57 -5.78 -12.60
C ILE A 26 -3.12 -6.76 -13.63
N GLU A 27 -4.41 -7.07 -13.52
CA GLU A 27 -5.14 -7.96 -14.43
C GLU A 27 -6.36 -7.22 -14.96
N GLY A 28 -6.29 -6.78 -16.22
CA GLY A 28 -7.32 -5.92 -16.82
C GLY A 28 -7.48 -4.63 -16.01
N THR A 29 -8.66 -4.45 -15.39
CA THR A 29 -9.00 -3.29 -14.56
C THR A 29 -8.76 -3.51 -13.07
N LYS A 30 -8.22 -4.67 -12.66
CA LYS A 30 -8.01 -5.00 -11.26
C LYS A 30 -6.55 -4.85 -10.87
N LEU A 31 -6.31 -4.16 -9.76
CA LEU A 31 -5.05 -4.21 -9.03
C LEU A 31 -5.21 -5.17 -7.85
N VAL A 32 -4.32 -6.16 -7.77
CA VAL A 32 -4.17 -7.05 -6.62
C VAL A 32 -2.84 -6.74 -5.94
N ILE A 33 -2.92 -6.44 -4.64
CA ILE A 33 -1.78 -6.19 -3.78
C ILE A 33 -1.77 -7.26 -2.70
N HIS A 34 -0.78 -8.13 -2.72
CA HIS A 34 -0.47 -9.02 -1.60
C HIS A 34 0.66 -8.40 -0.80
N LYS A 35 0.42 -8.14 0.48
CA LYS A 35 1.46 -7.66 1.39
C LYS A 35 1.77 -8.74 2.41
N ARG A 36 3.05 -9.09 2.49
CA ARG A 36 3.60 -10.06 3.44
C ARG A 36 4.60 -9.33 4.35
N THR A 37 4.26 -9.22 5.62
CA THR A 37 5.17 -8.75 6.68
C THR A 37 5.26 -9.83 7.75
N LYS A 38 6.20 -9.77 8.69
CA LYS A 38 6.25 -10.79 9.77
C LYS A 38 5.01 -10.81 10.67
N ILE A 39 4.33 -9.67 10.80
CA ILE A 39 3.25 -9.47 11.78
C ILE A 39 1.87 -9.60 11.12
N ASN A 40 1.78 -9.31 9.82
CA ASN A 40 0.52 -9.31 9.10
C ASN A 40 0.69 -9.71 7.63
N HIS A 41 -0.28 -10.46 7.13
CA HIS A 41 -0.41 -10.90 5.76
C HIS A 41 -1.82 -10.54 5.31
N PHE A 42 -1.93 -9.82 4.20
CA PHE A 42 -3.24 -9.52 3.65
C PHE A 42 -3.19 -9.29 2.15
N THR A 43 -4.33 -9.60 1.53
CA THR A 43 -4.60 -9.34 0.13
C THR A 43 -5.60 -8.19 0.00
N GLN A 44 -5.25 -7.21 -0.83
CA GLN A 44 -6.13 -6.11 -1.19
C GLN A 44 -6.37 -6.09 -2.70
N ILE A 45 -7.64 -6.07 -3.07
CA ILE A 45 -8.08 -5.94 -4.45
C ILE A 45 -8.73 -4.58 -4.63
N TYR A 46 -8.33 -3.87 -5.68
CA TYR A 46 -8.90 -2.61 -6.12
C TYR A 46 -9.33 -2.72 -7.57
N GLU A 47 -10.45 -2.09 -7.90
CA GLU A 47 -10.78 -1.81 -9.29
C GLU A 47 -10.19 -0.44 -9.63
N LEU A 48 -9.47 -0.35 -10.76
CA LEU A 48 -8.86 0.89 -11.23
C LEU A 48 -9.94 1.93 -11.50
N ASP A 49 -9.66 3.16 -11.10
CA ASP A 49 -10.50 4.36 -11.26
C ASP A 49 -11.89 4.24 -10.60
N LYS A 50 -12.08 3.28 -9.68
CA LYS A 50 -13.29 3.17 -8.87
C LYS A 50 -12.97 3.33 -7.39
N GLU A 51 -13.87 4.04 -6.71
CA GLU A 51 -13.81 4.15 -5.27
C GLU A 51 -14.18 2.81 -4.62
N LYS A 52 -13.35 2.39 -3.68
CA LYS A 52 -13.60 1.30 -2.76
C LYS A 52 -13.77 1.87 -1.36
N ILE A 53 -14.94 1.67 -0.79
CA ILE A 53 -15.26 2.04 0.58
C ILE A 53 -15.19 0.78 1.44
N THR A 54 -14.47 0.86 2.56
CA THR A 54 -14.38 -0.21 3.56
C THR A 54 -14.65 0.36 4.93
N ASP A 55 -15.45 -0.32 5.74
CA ASP A 55 -15.74 0.13 7.10
C ASP A 55 -14.51 0.00 8.00
N GLY A 56 -14.11 1.11 8.61
CA GLY A 56 -13.04 1.16 9.60
C GLY A 56 -13.61 1.43 11.01
N ARG A 57 -12.80 1.16 12.04
CA ARG A 57 -13.19 1.37 13.44
C ARG A 57 -13.63 2.82 13.75
N SER A 58 -13.05 3.80 13.07
CA SER A 58 -13.33 5.23 13.26
C SER A 58 -14.27 5.81 12.20
N GLY A 59 -14.83 4.98 11.32
CA GLY A 59 -15.66 5.38 10.19
C GLY A 59 -15.15 4.83 8.86
N PRO A 60 -15.83 5.17 7.74
CA PRO A 60 -15.53 4.60 6.44
C PRO A 60 -14.17 5.05 5.91
N LYS A 61 -13.39 4.10 5.40
CA LYS A 61 -12.15 4.32 4.67
C LYS A 61 -12.44 4.28 3.17
N HIS A 62 -12.13 5.36 2.50
CA HIS A 62 -12.28 5.55 1.05
C HIS A 62 -10.93 5.34 0.37
N CYS A 63 -10.87 4.48 -0.64
CA CYS A 63 -9.67 4.23 -1.41
C CYS A 63 -9.97 4.32 -2.91
N MET A 64 -9.04 4.86 -3.68
CA MET A 64 -9.12 4.83 -5.14
C MET A 64 -7.72 4.62 -5.70
N VAL A 65 -7.61 3.77 -6.71
CA VAL A 65 -6.36 3.47 -7.40
C VAL A 65 -6.49 3.84 -8.85
N SER A 66 -5.51 4.55 -9.38
CA SER A 66 -5.42 4.90 -10.80
C SER A 66 -4.03 4.57 -11.33
N LEU A 67 -3.94 4.29 -12.63
CA LEU A 67 -2.65 4.32 -13.30
C LEU A 67 -2.16 5.76 -13.33
N ARG A 68 -0.85 5.97 -13.15
CA ARG A 68 -0.27 7.32 -13.23
C ARG A 68 -0.42 7.89 -14.63
N ASN A 69 -0.21 7.05 -15.64
CA ASN A 69 -0.45 7.36 -17.04
C ASN A 69 -1.43 6.30 -17.60
N PRO A 70 -2.61 6.70 -18.10
CA PRO A 70 -3.58 5.74 -18.64
C PRO A 70 -2.96 4.85 -19.72
N GLY A 71 -3.14 3.53 -19.59
CA GLY A 71 -2.58 2.53 -20.50
C GLY A 71 -1.12 2.12 -20.23
N CYS A 72 -0.42 2.78 -19.29
CA CYS A 72 0.93 2.40 -18.88
C CYS A 72 0.90 1.73 -17.50
N LEU A 73 1.49 0.54 -17.40
CA LEU A 73 1.55 -0.26 -16.17
C LEU A 73 2.82 0.02 -15.34
N ASP A 74 3.56 1.07 -15.68
CA ASP A 74 4.83 1.43 -15.05
C ASP A 74 4.65 2.32 -13.81
N GLY A 75 3.43 2.80 -13.54
CA GLY A 75 3.17 3.58 -12.34
C GLY A 75 1.71 3.65 -11.96
N LEU A 76 1.47 3.79 -10.65
CA LEU A 76 0.13 3.90 -10.08
C LEU A 76 0.09 4.95 -8.97
N VAL A 77 -1.12 5.45 -8.72
CA VAL A 77 -1.45 6.33 -7.61
C VAL A 77 -2.58 5.68 -6.81
N LEU A 78 -2.39 5.49 -5.51
CA LEU A 78 -3.41 5.05 -4.57
C LEU A 78 -3.70 6.20 -3.61
N THR A 79 -4.93 6.70 -3.63
CA THR A 79 -5.41 7.69 -2.65
C THR A 79 -6.24 6.97 -1.60
N THR A 80 -5.99 7.28 -0.33
CA THR A 80 -6.77 6.79 0.80
C THR A 80 -7.21 7.95 1.68
N SER A 81 -8.49 8.06 1.97
CA SER A 81 -9.05 9.00 2.94
C SER A 81 -9.76 8.22 4.03
N MET A 82 -9.46 8.51 5.30
CA MET A 82 -10.12 7.84 6.41
C MET A 82 -10.18 8.72 7.67
N PRO A 83 -11.30 8.68 8.40
CA PRO A 83 -11.35 9.23 9.75
C PRO A 83 -10.51 8.37 10.69
N THR A 84 -9.86 9.02 11.66
CA THR A 84 -9.12 8.38 12.74
C THR A 84 -9.47 9.07 14.05
N ALA A 85 -9.05 8.49 15.18
CA ALA A 85 -9.17 9.14 16.49
C ALA A 85 -8.43 10.51 16.56
N GLN A 86 -7.52 10.78 15.62
CA GLN A 86 -6.69 11.99 15.56
C GLN A 86 -7.16 12.99 14.49
N GLY A 87 -8.30 12.73 13.84
CA GLY A 87 -8.86 13.56 12.78
C GLY A 87 -8.93 12.85 11.42
N GLN A 88 -9.20 13.64 10.38
CA GLN A 88 -9.35 13.14 9.02
C GLN A 88 -7.98 12.97 8.36
N MET A 89 -7.59 11.73 8.08
CA MET A 89 -6.33 11.41 7.42
C MET A 89 -6.53 11.23 5.92
N HIS A 90 -5.58 11.75 5.15
CA HIS A 90 -5.51 11.59 3.71
C HIS A 90 -4.10 11.14 3.32
N LEU A 91 -3.98 10.03 2.60
CA LEU A 91 -2.75 9.46 2.13
C LEU A 91 -2.77 9.41 0.60
N VAL A 92 -1.76 9.98 -0.03
CA VAL A 92 -1.49 9.79 -1.46
C VAL A 92 -0.23 8.94 -1.58
N GLU A 93 -0.39 7.76 -2.14
CA GLU A 93 0.69 6.83 -2.42
C GLU A 93 0.97 6.81 -3.91
N THR A 94 2.17 7.21 -4.33
CA THR A 94 2.61 7.08 -5.72
C THR A 94 3.66 6.00 -5.83
N ARG A 95 3.56 5.21 -6.88
CA ARG A 95 4.43 4.07 -7.16
C ARG A 95 4.89 4.11 -8.61
N GLN A 96 6.16 3.83 -8.84
CA GLN A 96 6.75 3.81 -10.17
C GLN A 96 7.77 2.67 -10.30
N LEU A 97 7.63 1.87 -11.35
CA LEU A 97 8.61 0.91 -11.80
C LEU A 97 9.75 1.65 -12.50
N LEU A 98 10.97 1.31 -12.10
CA LEU A 98 12.22 1.83 -12.64
C LEU A 98 13.08 0.64 -13.09
N ASP A 99 14.13 0.93 -13.85
CA ASP A 99 15.09 -0.07 -14.30
C ASP A 99 14.40 -1.32 -14.90
N LYS A 100 13.54 -1.11 -15.91
CA LYS A 100 12.75 -2.17 -16.58
C LYS A 100 11.90 -3.03 -15.62
N GLY A 101 11.54 -2.50 -14.45
CA GLY A 101 10.72 -3.17 -13.45
C GLY A 101 11.51 -3.95 -12.39
N HIS A 102 12.84 -3.84 -12.37
CA HIS A 102 13.69 -4.39 -11.31
C HIS A 102 13.61 -3.57 -10.02
N VAL A 103 13.40 -2.26 -10.14
CA VAL A 103 13.29 -1.35 -9.00
C VAL A 103 11.89 -0.75 -8.97
N HIS A 104 11.40 -0.47 -7.78
CA HIS A 104 10.11 0.15 -7.56
C HIS A 104 10.26 1.28 -6.54
N ALA A 105 10.10 2.51 -7.01
CA ALA A 105 10.06 3.69 -6.15
C ALA A 105 8.63 3.87 -5.62
N GLN A 106 8.52 4.17 -4.33
CA GLN A 106 7.26 4.45 -3.65
C GLN A 106 7.42 5.74 -2.85
N GLU A 107 6.44 6.62 -2.96
CA GLU A 107 6.36 7.86 -2.20
C GLU A 107 4.97 7.97 -1.56
N LEU A 108 4.94 8.27 -0.27
CA LEU A 108 3.76 8.30 0.57
C LEU A 108 3.61 9.71 1.16
N HIS A 109 2.56 10.42 0.78
CA HIS A 109 2.20 11.74 1.30
C HIS A 109 1.04 11.59 2.27
N LEU A 110 1.32 11.63 3.56
CA LEU A 110 0.30 11.58 4.61
C LEU A 110 -0.03 13.00 5.07
N SER A 111 -1.31 13.33 5.10
CA SER A 111 -1.84 14.60 5.58
C SER A 111 -2.93 14.36 6.61
N ASN A 112 -2.89 15.11 7.71
CA ASN A 112 -4.03 15.26 8.61
C ASN A 112 -4.78 16.53 8.19
N LEU A 113 -5.97 16.37 7.60
CA LEU A 113 -6.78 17.47 7.10
C LEU A 113 -7.41 18.31 8.22
N THR A 114 -7.50 17.77 9.44
CA THR A 114 -8.02 18.49 10.60
C THR A 114 -6.97 19.43 11.19
N THR A 115 -5.71 18.99 11.30
CA THR A 115 -4.64 19.77 11.93
C THR A 115 -3.73 20.49 10.93
N GLY A 116 -3.78 20.10 9.66
CA GLY A 116 -2.88 20.58 8.61
C GLY A 116 -1.49 19.93 8.61
N ALA A 117 -1.20 19.03 9.55
CA ALA A 117 0.08 18.32 9.62
C ALA A 117 0.31 17.44 8.39
N ARG A 118 1.57 17.35 7.92
CA ARG A 118 1.95 16.59 6.74
C ARG A 118 3.27 15.84 6.96
N CYS A 119 3.39 14.67 6.34
CA CYS A 119 4.61 13.87 6.32
C CYS A 119 4.78 13.24 4.94
N VAL A 120 6.04 13.13 4.48
CA VAL A 120 6.38 12.43 3.24
C VAL A 120 7.40 11.33 3.55
N THR A 121 7.10 10.12 3.11
CA THR A 121 8.00 8.96 3.23
C THR A 121 8.34 8.45 1.84
N LYS A 122 9.64 8.26 1.56
CA LYS A 122 10.14 7.73 0.29
C LYS A 122 10.79 6.37 0.52
N ARG A 123 10.51 5.42 -0.37
CA ARG A 123 10.99 4.04 -0.28
C ARG A 123 11.42 3.55 -1.67
N THR A 124 12.43 2.69 -1.68
CA THR A 124 12.87 2.00 -2.88
C THR A 124 12.84 0.50 -2.59
N TRP A 125 12.16 -0.23 -3.45
CA TRP A 125 12.02 -1.67 -3.38
C TRP A 125 12.80 -2.29 -4.54
N VAL A 126 13.48 -3.41 -4.27
CA VAL A 126 14.18 -4.18 -5.29
C VAL A 126 13.42 -5.48 -5.49
N ARG A 127 13.16 -5.83 -6.76
CA ARG A 127 12.55 -7.10 -7.12
C ARG A 127 13.51 -8.23 -6.80
N VAL A 128 13.05 -9.18 -5.98
CA VAL A 128 13.76 -10.43 -5.70
C VAL A 128 13.10 -11.58 -6.45
N ALA A 129 13.84 -12.67 -6.66
CA ALA A 129 13.25 -13.88 -7.21
C ALA A 129 12.16 -14.41 -6.28
N VAL A 130 10.99 -14.74 -6.84
CA VAL A 130 9.90 -15.36 -6.10
C VAL A 130 10.34 -16.76 -5.70
N THR A 131 10.33 -17.04 -4.40
CA THR A 131 10.66 -18.37 -3.88
C THR A 131 9.40 -19.23 -3.76
N PRO A 132 9.51 -20.58 -3.72
CA PRO A 132 8.35 -21.46 -3.51
C PRO A 132 7.56 -21.12 -2.23
N LEU A 133 8.23 -20.67 -1.17
CA LEU A 133 7.59 -20.22 0.08
C LEU A 133 6.75 -18.95 -0.09
N ASP A 134 7.09 -18.10 -1.07
CA ASP A 134 6.27 -16.93 -1.42
C ASP A 134 5.02 -17.38 -2.19
N GLN A 135 5.14 -18.38 -3.07
CA GLN A 135 4.03 -18.90 -3.88
C GLN A 135 3.01 -19.69 -3.06
N GLU A 136 3.45 -20.55 -2.15
CA GLU A 136 2.55 -21.33 -1.29
C GLU A 136 1.63 -20.44 -0.44
N SER A 137 2.17 -19.33 0.09
CA SER A 137 1.37 -18.37 0.86
C SER A 137 0.29 -17.67 0.03
N VAL A 138 0.56 -17.38 -1.24
CA VAL A 138 -0.41 -16.74 -2.14
C VAL A 138 -1.53 -17.71 -2.54
N LEU A 139 -1.17 -18.96 -2.87
CA LEU A 139 -2.14 -19.98 -3.30
C LEU A 139 -3.03 -20.46 -2.16
N GLN A 140 -2.51 -20.58 -0.93
CA GLN A 140 -3.32 -20.92 0.23
C GLN A 140 -4.35 -19.83 0.54
N GLU A 141 -3.98 -18.55 0.46
CA GLU A 141 -4.91 -17.44 0.71
C GLU A 141 -5.98 -17.30 -0.39
N MET A 142 -5.64 -17.56 -1.66
CA MET A 142 -6.62 -17.58 -2.76
C MET A 142 -7.64 -18.71 -2.63
N ASN A 143 -7.25 -19.85 -2.04
CA ASN A 143 -8.15 -20.99 -1.79
C ASN A 143 -8.92 -20.90 -0.46
N LEU A 144 -8.66 -19.86 0.35
CA LEU A 144 -9.35 -19.61 1.62
C LEU A 144 -10.44 -18.52 1.51
N GLN A 145 -10.68 -17.98 0.31
CA GLN A 145 -11.86 -17.14 0.07
C GLN A 145 -13.08 -18.04 -0.22
N PRO A 146 -14.16 -17.97 0.58
CA PRO A 146 -15.40 -18.68 0.31
C PRO A 146 -16.10 -18.19 -0.97
#